data_AF-A0A7J6EX32-F1
#
_entry.id   AF-A0A7J6EX32-F1
#
_cell.length_a   1.000
_cell.length_b   1.000
_cell.length_c   1.000
_cell.angle_alpha   90.00
_cell.angle_beta   90.00
_cell.angle_gamma   90.00
#
_symmetry.space_group_name_H-M   'P 1'
#
loop_
_entity.id
_entity.type
_entity.pdbx_description
1 polymer ?
#
loop_
_entity_poly.entity_id
_entity_poly.type
_entity_poly.pdbx_seq_one_letter_code
_entity_poly.pdbx_strand_id
1 'polypeptide(L)'
;MTSLSRELVFLILQFLDEEKFKETVHKLEQESGFFFNMRYFEDMVTGGEWKEVEKYLSGFTKVDDNRYSMKIFFEIRKQKHLEALDKYVF
;
A
#
# COMPACT_ATOMS: atom_id res chain seq x y z
N MET A 1 -10.16 6.23 -17.63
CA MET A 1 -11.21 5.19 -17.57
C MET A 1 -12.57 5.85 -17.46
N THR A 2 -13.63 5.25 -17.99
CA THR A 2 -15.00 5.75 -17.82
C THR A 2 -15.48 5.53 -16.38
N SER A 3 -16.49 6.28 -15.92
CA SER A 3 -17.08 6.10 -14.58
C SER A 3 -17.48 4.64 -14.33
N LEU A 4 -18.06 4.00 -15.35
CA LEU A 4 -18.50 2.61 -15.31
C LEU A 4 -17.38 1.62 -15.02
N SER A 5 -16.20 1.78 -15.65
CA SER A 5 -15.07 0.87 -15.41
C SER A 5 -14.57 0.95 -13.96
N ARG A 6 -14.62 2.14 -13.35
CA ARG A 6 -14.24 2.32 -11.95
C ARG A 6 -15.23 1.64 -11.01
N GLU A 7 -16.52 1.81 -11.23
CA GLU A 7 -17.58 1.16 -10.45
C GLU A 7 -17.49 -0.38 -10.54
N LEU A 8 -17.20 -0.91 -11.73
CA LEU A 8 -16.99 -2.34 -11.92
C LEU A 8 -15.81 -2.87 -11.10
N VAL A 9 -14.70 -2.12 -11.00
CA VAL A 9 -13.57 -2.52 -10.15
C VAL A 9 -13.98 -2.60 -8.68
N PHE A 10 -14.82 -1.69 -8.19
CA PHE A 10 -15.32 -1.77 -6.81
C PHE A 10 -16.20 -3.01 -6.58
N LEU A 11 -17.05 -3.37 -7.54
CA LEU A 11 -17.85 -4.61 -7.45
C LEU A 11 -16.96 -5.87 -7.43
N ILE A 12 -15.88 -5.88 -8.21
CA ILE A 12 -14.92 -6.98 -8.21
C ILE A 12 -14.18 -7.03 -6.87
N LEU A 13 -13.74 -5.89 -6.33
CA LEU A 13 -13.09 -5.83 -5.01
C LEU A 13 -13.99 -6.39 -3.91
N GLN A 14 -15.28 -6.04 -3.92
CA GLN A 14 -16.26 -6.59 -2.98
C GLN A 14 -16.38 -8.11 -3.12
N PHE A 15 -16.54 -8.62 -4.34
CA PHE A 15 -16.61 -10.07 -4.59
C PHE A 15 -15.36 -10.81 -4.08
N LEU A 16 -14.17 -10.26 -4.36
CA LEU A 16 -12.91 -10.87 -3.93
C LEU A 16 -12.76 -10.90 -2.40
N ASP A 17 -13.26 -9.88 -1.69
CA ASP A 17 -13.26 -9.84 -0.22
C ASP A 17 -14.24 -10.86 0.38
N GLU A 18 -15.46 -10.96 -0.18
CA GLU A 18 -16.49 -11.93 0.24
C GLU A 18 -16.00 -13.39 0.09
N GLU A 19 -15.32 -13.69 -1.01
CA GLU A 19 -14.71 -15.01 -1.28
C GLU A 19 -13.35 -15.20 -0.57
N LYS A 20 -12.88 -14.19 0.18
CA LYS A 20 -11.63 -14.20 0.97
C LYS A 20 -10.34 -14.34 0.14
N PHE A 21 -10.34 -13.86 -1.10
CA PHE A 21 -9.14 -13.80 -1.96
C PHE A 21 -8.24 -12.60 -1.63
N LYS A 22 -7.74 -12.55 -0.40
CA LYS A 22 -7.03 -11.39 0.17
C LYS A 22 -5.88 -10.85 -0.69
N GLU A 23 -5.00 -11.72 -1.19
CA GLU A 23 -3.89 -11.29 -2.05
C GLU A 23 -4.36 -10.65 -3.35
N THR A 24 -5.43 -11.18 -3.94
CA THR A 24 -6.01 -10.67 -5.18
C THR A 24 -6.68 -9.33 -4.97
N VAL A 25 -7.36 -9.14 -3.82
CA VAL A 25 -7.93 -7.84 -3.41
C VAL A 25 -6.83 -6.77 -3.42
N HIS A 26 -5.74 -7.00 -2.68
CA HIS A 26 -4.70 -5.99 -2.52
C HIS A 26 -3.87 -5.75 -3.78
N LYS A 27 -3.68 -6.77 -4.62
CA LYS A 27 -3.10 -6.59 -5.96
C LYS A 27 -4.00 -5.73 -6.85
N LEU A 28 -5.31 -5.96 -6.86
CA LEU A 28 -6.24 -5.16 -7.66
C LEU A 28 -6.34 -3.71 -7.13
N GLU A 29 -6.33 -3.52 -5.82
CA GLU A 29 -6.21 -2.18 -5.20
C GLU A 29 -4.96 -1.45 -5.70
N GLN A 30 -3.80 -2.10 -5.65
CA GLN A 30 -2.52 -1.55 -6.06
C GLN A 30 -2.46 -1.23 -7.58
N GLU A 31 -2.89 -2.17 -8.42
CA GLU A 31 -2.80 -2.01 -9.89
C GLU A 31 -3.82 -1.02 -10.43
N SER A 32 -5.02 -0.95 -9.83
CA SER A 32 -6.05 -0.01 -10.24
C SER A 32 -5.84 1.40 -9.68
N GLY A 33 -5.26 1.51 -8.48
CA GLY A 33 -5.09 2.78 -7.76
C GLY A 33 -6.40 3.44 -7.31
N PHE A 34 -7.54 2.72 -7.34
CA PHE A 34 -8.86 3.31 -7.09
C PHE A 34 -9.28 3.34 -5.61
N PHE A 35 -8.75 2.41 -4.81
CA PHE A 35 -9.07 2.28 -3.40
C PHE A 35 -7.80 1.96 -2.60
N PHE A 36 -7.48 2.81 -1.63
CA PHE A 36 -6.37 2.61 -0.73
C PHE A 36 -6.87 1.99 0.57
N ASN A 37 -6.42 0.78 0.88
CA ASN A 37 -6.85 0.05 2.07
C ASN A 37 -5.96 0.39 3.27
N MET A 38 -6.45 1.30 4.12
CA MET A 38 -5.73 1.75 5.31
C MET A 38 -5.43 0.61 6.29
N ARG A 39 -6.35 -0.34 6.49
CA ARG A 39 -6.15 -1.45 7.42
C ARG A 39 -5.01 -2.36 6.95
N TYR A 40 -5.04 -2.73 5.67
CA TYR A 40 -3.97 -3.53 5.07
C TYR A 40 -2.62 -2.82 5.13
N PHE A 41 -2.60 -1.51 4.88
CA PHE A 41 -1.39 -0.70 4.99
C PHE A 41 -0.84 -0.66 6.43
N GLU A 42 -1.70 -0.44 7.42
CA GLU A 42 -1.34 -0.46 8.84
C GLU A 42 -0.78 -1.82 9.28
N ASP A 43 -1.42 -2.92 8.85
CA ASP A 43 -0.95 -4.28 9.14
C ASP A 43 0.46 -4.54 8.58
N MET A 44 0.73 -4.12 7.33
CA MET A 44 2.07 -4.26 6.74
C MET A 44 3.13 -3.39 7.43
N VAL A 45 2.78 -2.15 7.80
CA VAL A 45 3.69 -1.23 8.50
C VAL A 45 4.03 -1.76 9.89
N THR A 46 3.04 -2.23 10.64
CA THR A 46 3.23 -2.82 11.97
C THR A 46 3.95 -4.16 11.91
N GLY A 47 3.79 -4.93 10.83
CA GLY A 47 4.56 -6.14 10.55
C GLY A 47 6.02 -5.91 10.14
N GLY A 48 6.43 -4.66 9.86
CA GLY A 48 7.77 -4.34 9.38
C GLY A 48 8.05 -4.81 7.95
N GLU A 49 7.00 -5.05 7.15
CA GLU A 49 7.09 -5.55 5.77
C GLU A 49 7.43 -4.42 4.79
N TRP A 50 8.52 -3.68 5.04
CA TRP A 50 8.86 -2.43 4.37
C TRP A 50 8.89 -2.49 2.84
N LYS A 51 9.24 -3.66 2.28
CA LYS A 51 9.26 -3.87 0.82
C LYS A 51 7.86 -3.89 0.22
N GLU A 52 6.91 -4.55 0.88
CA GLU A 52 5.52 -4.61 0.42
C GLU A 52 4.79 -3.29 0.70
N VAL A 53 5.11 -2.61 1.82
CA VAL A 53 4.64 -1.25 2.10
C VAL A 53 4.98 -0.29 0.96
N GLU A 54 6.26 -0.21 0.55
CA GLU A 54 6.67 0.67 -0.55
C GLU A 54 6.04 0.27 -1.88
N LYS A 55 5.92 -1.04 -2.14
CA LYS A 55 5.31 -1.57 -3.37
C LYS A 55 3.83 -1.22 -3.44
N TYR A 56 3.05 -1.46 -2.39
CA TYR A 56 1.63 -1.10 -2.34
C TYR A 56 1.44 0.41 -2.52
N LEU A 57 2.21 1.23 -1.80
CA LEU A 57 2.11 2.70 -1.89
C LEU A 57 2.40 3.23 -3.30
N SER A 58 3.32 2.58 -4.03
CA SER A 58 3.68 2.96 -5.40
C SER A 58 2.54 2.82 -6.42
N GLY A 59 1.51 2.04 -6.11
CA GLY A 59 0.29 1.95 -6.92
C GLY A 59 -0.57 3.21 -6.88
N PHE A 60 -0.37 4.08 -5.88
CA PHE A 60 -1.19 5.26 -5.64
C PHE A 60 -0.42 6.57 -5.80
N THR A 61 0.87 6.58 -5.45
CA THR A 61 1.70 7.78 -5.52
C THR A 61 3.19 7.44 -5.61
N LYS A 62 3.95 8.36 -6.21
CA LYS A 62 5.41 8.36 -6.25
C LYS A 62 5.99 9.32 -5.22
N VAL A 63 7.28 9.13 -4.92
CA VAL A 63 8.03 9.92 -3.93
C VAL A 63 8.00 11.43 -4.25
N ASP A 64 7.94 11.78 -5.52
CA ASP A 64 8.08 13.15 -6.04
C ASP A 64 6.75 13.77 -6.50
N ASP A 65 5.61 13.08 -6.35
CA ASP A 65 4.31 13.61 -6.78
C ASP A 65 3.92 14.89 -6.02
N ASN A 66 4.14 14.93 -4.70
CA ASN A 66 3.85 16.10 -3.87
C ASN A 66 4.57 16.04 -2.51
N ARG A 67 4.45 17.11 -1.71
CA ARG A 67 5.08 17.21 -0.38
C ARG A 67 4.57 16.16 0.62
N TYR A 68 3.34 15.69 0.48
CA TYR A 68 2.77 14.65 1.35
C TYR A 68 3.33 13.28 1.01
N SER A 69 3.36 12.90 -0.27
CA SER A 69 3.96 11.63 -0.71
C SER A 69 5.44 11.56 -0.33
N MET A 70 6.20 12.65 -0.56
CA MET A 70 7.59 12.76 -0.14
C MET A 70 7.76 12.52 1.37
N LYS A 71 6.89 13.12 2.19
CA LYS A 71 6.93 12.94 3.66
C LYS A 71 6.59 11.49 4.06
N ILE A 72 5.61 10.86 3.43
CA ILE A 72 5.22 9.47 3.70
C ILE A 72 6.39 8.52 3.43
N PHE A 73 6.99 8.59 2.23
CA PHE A 73 8.14 7.76 1.88
C PHE A 73 9.35 8.05 2.77
N PHE A 74 9.55 9.31 3.17
CA PHE A 74 10.64 9.67 4.08
C PHE A 74 10.49 9.00 5.44
N GLU A 75 9.32 9.07 6.08
CA GLU A 75 9.11 8.45 7.40
C GLU A 75 9.25 6.92 7.35
N ILE A 76 8.73 6.27 6.30
CA ILE A 76 8.88 4.82 6.09
C ILE A 76 10.36 4.42 6.00
N ARG A 77 11.13 5.12 5.16
CA ARG A 77 12.57 4.83 4.97
C ARG A 77 13.39 5.14 6.22
N LYS A 78 13.03 6.19 6.95
CA LYS A 78 13.65 6.55 8.22
C LYS A 78 13.43 5.44 9.25
N GLN A 79 12.20 4.95 9.41
CA GLN A 79 11.90 3.85 10.33
C GLN A 79 12.67 2.58 9.95
N LYS A 80 12.64 2.19 8.68
CA LYS A 80 13.43 1.06 8.16
C LYS A 80 14.94 1.21 8.45
N HIS A 81 15.48 2.41 8.34
CA HIS A 81 16.88 2.69 8.64
C HIS A 81 17.19 2.56 10.14
N LEU A 82 16.32 3.09 11.01
CA LEU A 82 16.46 2.98 12.47
C LEU A 82 16.43 1.51 12.92
N GLU A 83 15.53 0.70 12.38
CA GLU A 83 15.47 -0.75 12.66
C GLU A 83 16.71 -1.50 12.17
N ALA A 84 17.27 -1.10 11.03
CA ALA A 84 18.51 -1.68 10.54
C ALA A 84 19.67 -1.33 11.49
N LEU A 85 19.75 -0.09 11.96
CA LEU A 85 20.76 0.33 12.94
C LEU A 85 20.64 -0.42 14.26
N ASP A 86 19.41 -0.59 14.78
CA ASP A 86 19.16 -1.31 16.04
C ASP A 86 19.67 -2.76 15.99
N LYS A 87 19.47 -3.45 14.86
CA LYS A 87 20.02 -4.80 14.59
C LYS A 87 21.54 -4.89 14.50
N TYR A 88 22.25 -3.77 14.34
CA TYR A 88 23.72 -3.75 14.37
C TYR A 88 24.27 -3.41 15.76
N VAL A 89 23.46 -2.83 16.63
CA VAL A 89 23.85 -2.39 17.98
C VAL A 89 23.58 -3.48 19.03
N PHE A 90 22.68 -4.42 18.74
CA PHE A 90 22.36 -5.60 19.55
C PHE A 90 22.60 -6.90 18.77
#